data_AF-A0A7V9BU98-F1
#
_entry.id   AF-A0A7V9BU98-F1
#
_cell.length_a   1.000
_cell.length_b   1.000
_cell.length_c   1.000
_cell.angle_alpha   90.00
_cell.angle_beta   90.00
_cell.angle_gamma   90.00
#
_symmetry.space_group_name_H-M   'P 1'
#
loop_
_entity.id
_entity.type
_entity.pdbx_description
1 polymer ?
#
loop_
_entity_poly.entity_id
_entity_poly.type
_entity_poly.pdbx_seq_one_letter_code
_entity_poly.pdbx_strand_id
1 'polypeptide(L)' 'MEKRFRDWITIEPGKRGGKPCVRGLRITVYDVLSYL' A
#
# COMPACT_ATOMS: atom_id res chain seq x y z
N MET A 1 -6.88 18.86 8.66
CA MET A 1 -6.44 17.60 9.28
C MET A 1 -5.45 16.95 8.33
N GLU A 2 -4.18 16.88 8.70
CA GLU A 2 -3.11 16.40 7.82
C GLU A 2 -3.06 14.87 7.86
N LYS A 3 -3.42 14.21 6.77
CA LYS A 3 -3.32 12.74 6.66
C LYS A 3 -1.93 12.37 6.21
N ARG A 4 -1.29 11.45 6.94
CA ARG A 4 0.04 10.94 6.59
C ARG A 4 -0.11 9.78 5.61
N PHE A 5 0.85 9.62 4.70
CA PHE A 5 0.86 8.50 3.75
C PHE A 5 0.80 7.13 4.44
N ARG A 6 1.36 7.01 5.65
CA ARG A 6 1.34 5.78 6.46
C ARG A 6 -0.07 5.34 6.84
N ASP A 7 -1.03 6.25 6.91
CA ASP A 7 -2.41 5.92 7.25
C ASP A 7 -3.08 5.08 6.14
N TRP A 8 -2.60 5.25 4.90
CA TRP A 8 -3.12 4.58 3.71
C TRP A 8 -2.34 3.32 3.30
N ILE A 9 -1.23 3.00 3.97
CA ILE A 9 -0.37 1.86 3.59
C ILE A 9 -0.44 0.79 4.69
N THR A 10 -0.62 -0.48 4.29
CA THR A 10 -0.52 -1.65 5.17
C THR A 10 0.60 -2.57 4.71
N ILE A 11 1.25 -3.22 5.67
CA ILE A 11 2.23 -4.30 5.42
C ILE A 11 1.69 -5.52 6.16
N GLU A 12 1.25 -6.51 5.39
CA GLU A 12 0.66 -7.75 5.90
C GLU A 12 1.44 -8.90 5.27
N PRO A 13 2.15 -9.76 6.05
CA PRO A 13 3.04 -10.79 5.50
C PRO A 13 2.37 -11.72 4.48
N GLY A 14 1.10 -12.07 4.68
CA GLY A 14 0.32 -12.92 3.77
C GLY A 14 -0.25 -12.22 2.53
N LYS A 15 -0.12 -10.88 2.43
CA LYS A 15 -0.72 -10.09 1.36
C LYS A 15 0.34 -9.65 0.36
N ARG A 16 0.18 -10.06 -0.91
CA ARG A 16 1.11 -9.73 -2.03
C ARG A 16 2.59 -9.99 -1.67
N GLY A 17 2.88 -11.03 -0.87
CA GLY A 17 4.23 -11.40 -0.45
C GLY A 17 4.87 -10.45 0.56
N GLY A 18 4.08 -9.87 1.47
CA GLY A 18 4.57 -8.92 2.47
C GLY A 18 4.90 -7.53 1.93
N LYS A 19 4.52 -7.24 0.67
CA LYS A 19 4.75 -5.93 0.06
C LYS A 19 3.83 -4.87 0.65
N PRO A 20 4.29 -3.60 0.75
CA PRO A 20 3.43 -2.49 1.12
C PRO A 20 2.23 -2.39 0.16
N CYS A 21 1.02 -2.45 0.71
CA CYS A 21 -0.23 -2.41 -0.02
C CYS A 21 -1.06 -1.17 0.39
N VAL A 22 -1.88 -0.67 -0.52
CA VAL A 22 -2.87 0.36 -0.18
C VAL A 22 -3.97 -0.25 0.69
N ARG A 23 -4.28 0.37 1.83
CA ARG A 23 -5.30 -0.08 2.79
C ARG A 23 -6.66 -0.19 2.10
N GLY A 24 -7.37 -1.29 2.34
CA GLY A 24 -8.67 -1.56 1.71
C GLY A 24 -8.58 -2.10 0.28
N LEU A 25 -7.38 -2.17 -0.31
CA LEU A 25 -7.15 -2.70 -1.65
C LEU A 25 -6.13 -3.84 -1.62
N ARG A 26 -6.03 -4.60 -2.72
CA ARG A 26 -5.01 -5.64 -2.95
C ARG A 26 -3.98 -5.21 -4.01
N ILE A 27 -3.61 -3.93 -3.99
CA ILE A 27 -2.66 -3.29 -4.90
C ILE A 27 -1.42 -2.88 -4.10
N THR A 28 -0.22 -3.13 -4.64
CA THR A 28 1.02 -2.70 -3.97
C THR A 28 1.32 -1.24 -4.27
N VAL A 29 2.03 -0.58 -3.36
CA VAL A 29 2.50 0.79 -3.59
C VAL A 29 3.35 0.89 -4.86
N TYR A 30 4.12 -0.16 -5.17
CA TYR A 30 4.92 -0.22 -6.39
C TYR A 30 4.09 -0.22 -7.66
N ASP A 31 2.97 -0.96 -7.68
CA ASP A 31 2.07 -1.00 -8.84
C ASP A 31 1.52 0.41 -9.17
N VAL A 32 1.25 1.22 -8.14
CA VAL A 32 0.81 2.62 -8.29
C VAL A 32 1.94 3.50 -8.82
N LEU A 33 3.14 3.38 -8.23
CA LEU A 33 4.30 4.18 -8.63
C LEU A 33 4.79 3.85 -10.05
N SER A 34 4.58 2.61 -10.52
CA SER A 34 4.94 2.21 -11.89
C SER A 34 3.95 2.69 -12.95
N TYR A 35 2.78 3.20 -12.56
CA TYR A 35 1.76 3.71 -13.48
C TYR A 35 1.89 5.22 -13.76
N LEU A 36 2.66 5.94 -12.94
CA LEU A 36 3.00 7.36 -13.13
C LEU A 36 4.18 7.49 -14.10
#